data_AF-K1QXD6-F1
#
_entry.id   AF-K1QXD6-F1
#
_cell.length_a   1.000
_cell.length_b   1.000
_cell.length_c   1.000
_cell.angle_alpha   90.00
_cell.angle_beta   90.00
_cell.angle_gamma   90.00
#
_symmetry.space_group_name_H-M   'P 1'
#
loop_
_entity.id
_entity.type
_entity.pdbx_description
1 polymer ?
#
loop_
_entity_poly.entity_id
_entity_poly.type
_entity_poly.pdbx_seq_one_letter_code
_entity_poly.pdbx_strand_id
1 'polypeptide(L)'
;MGEAERAQWLLSMPTLAEYNQGMQTFTDTGYQTSDQHVDMSRSRMEKDNKDGNVLRDFLKDRDPFVLRDKTLLNIETGMIADNDANTDAAKSIGEKTIQSIAGQLLMFQRLTAVESETLNTTAELFQYELSSFPKSMFEANGLLKQAAKAKLGEAIWSIGDCHAEELPTTNLLNVIDGGFLLHRIPWSKGETFSQICSKYVDHVKRGFQNPIVVMDCYIGTSTKDMTHMGRSKGIQTSTITFTENMPLRIKKETFLLNVSNKQRFAELIVRKLQESNIEAIQSEGDAYLLICQAAVNKADDHTVAVYGEDTDLLVLLCHYAKEGRQIFFTTDKQTSMKNRRV
;
A
#
# COMPACT_ATOMS: atom_id res chain seq x y z
N MET A 1 9.09 -9.06 -8.39
CA MET A 1 9.18 -9.30 -9.83
C MET A 1 10.52 -8.78 -10.29
N GLY A 2 11.42 -9.69 -10.71
CA GLY A 2 12.76 -9.35 -11.14
C GLY A 2 12.78 -8.56 -12.45
N GLU A 3 13.91 -7.95 -12.77
CA GLU A 3 14.12 -7.19 -14.01
C GLU A 3 13.97 -8.08 -15.26
N ALA A 4 14.38 -9.35 -15.16
CA ALA A 4 14.19 -10.36 -16.19
C ALA A 4 12.71 -10.67 -16.45
N GLU A 5 11.89 -10.78 -15.40
CA GLU A 5 10.44 -11.00 -15.53
C GLU A 5 9.76 -9.77 -16.15
N ARG A 6 10.14 -8.57 -15.73
CA ARG A 6 9.64 -7.32 -16.33
C ARG A 6 10.02 -7.19 -17.81
N ALA A 7 11.27 -7.51 -18.17
CA ALA A 7 11.73 -7.49 -19.56
C ALA A 7 10.98 -8.52 -20.42
N GLN A 8 10.77 -9.73 -19.91
CA GLN A 8 10.00 -10.77 -20.60
C GLN A 8 8.55 -10.33 -20.83
N TRP A 9 7.93 -9.66 -19.85
CA TRP A 9 6.60 -9.08 -19.99
C TRP A 9 6.57 -7.93 -21.02
N LEU A 10 7.51 -6.98 -20.94
CA LEU A 10 7.58 -5.84 -21.86
C LEU A 10 7.81 -6.27 -23.31
N LEU A 11 8.65 -7.29 -23.51
CA LEU A 11 8.98 -7.83 -24.83
C LEU A 11 7.85 -8.70 -25.40
N SER A 12 7.00 -9.29 -24.55
CA SER A 12 5.86 -10.11 -24.98
C SER A 12 4.61 -9.29 -25.38
N MET A 13 4.52 -8.03 -24.94
CA MET A 13 3.36 -7.16 -25.17
C MET A 13 3.05 -6.91 -26.66
N PRO A 14 4.02 -6.60 -27.55
CA PRO A 14 3.75 -6.40 -28.97
C PRO A 14 3.22 -7.69 -29.63
N THR A 15 3.80 -8.84 -29.28
CA THR A 15 3.39 -10.15 -29.81
C THR A 15 1.98 -10.53 -29.36
N LEU A 16 1.63 -10.25 -28.11
CA LEU A 16 0.27 -10.46 -27.58
C LEU A 16 -0.76 -9.52 -28.25
N ALA A 17 -0.37 -8.28 -28.57
CA ALA A 17 -1.23 -7.34 -29.27
C ALA A 17 -1.51 -7.79 -30.72
N GLU A 18 -0.50 -8.28 -31.44
CA GLU A 18 -0.65 -8.84 -32.78
C GLU A 18 -1.54 -10.09 -32.77
N TYR A 19 -1.37 -10.97 -31.78
CA TYR A 19 -2.22 -12.15 -31.64
C TYR A 19 -3.67 -11.78 -31.34
N ASN A 20 -3.90 -10.81 -30.46
CA ASN A 20 -5.24 -10.30 -30.15
C ASN A 20 -5.91 -9.67 -31.39
N GLN A 21 -5.17 -8.87 -32.16
CA GLN A 21 -5.66 -8.30 -33.42
C GLN A 21 -5.99 -9.39 -34.45
N GLY A 22 -5.15 -10.43 -34.56
CA GLY A 22 -5.38 -11.59 -35.40
C GLY A 22 -6.63 -12.37 -35.01
N MET A 23 -6.85 -12.56 -33.71
CA MET A 23 -8.05 -13.22 -33.18
C MET A 23 -9.32 -12.41 -33.44
N GLN A 24 -9.30 -11.09 -33.25
CA GLN A 24 -10.44 -10.22 -33.55
C GLN A 24 -10.81 -10.22 -35.03
N THR A 25 -9.80 -10.29 -35.91
CA THR A 25 -9.99 -10.41 -37.35
C THR A 25 -10.57 -11.77 -37.73
N PHE A 26 -10.12 -12.84 -37.05
CA PHE A 26 -10.61 -14.21 -37.28
C PHE A 26 -12.06 -14.40 -36.81
N THR A 27 -12.46 -13.74 -35.71
CA THR A 27 -13.81 -13.87 -35.14
C THR A 27 -14.80 -12.82 -35.65
N ASP A 28 -14.36 -11.88 -36.49
CA ASP A 28 -15.14 -10.75 -37.01
C ASP A 28 -15.82 -9.89 -35.91
N THR A 29 -15.17 -9.82 -34.74
CA THR A 29 -15.63 -9.06 -33.58
C THR A 29 -14.71 -7.88 -33.34
N GLY A 30 -15.13 -6.67 -33.75
CA GLY A 30 -14.39 -5.43 -33.52
C GLY A 30 -14.66 -4.88 -32.12
N TYR A 31 -13.71 -5.05 -31.19
CA TYR A 31 -13.78 -4.41 -29.88
C TYR A 31 -13.12 -3.03 -29.93
N GLN A 32 -13.93 -1.96 -29.84
CA GLN A 32 -13.43 -0.62 -29.55
C GLN A 32 -13.66 -0.31 -28.08
N THR A 33 -12.59 -0.33 -27.28
CA THR A 33 -12.66 0.09 -25.88
C THR A 33 -12.66 1.62 -25.80
N SER A 34 -13.73 2.20 -25.27
CA SER A 34 -13.81 3.61 -24.89
C SER A 34 -13.78 3.71 -23.36
N ASP A 35 -12.79 4.44 -22.84
CA ASP A 35 -12.35 4.44 -21.43
C ASP A 35 -13.33 5.04 -20.41
N GLN A 36 -14.48 5.62 -20.82
CA GLN A 36 -15.24 6.45 -19.89
C GLN A 36 -16.43 5.79 -19.17
N HIS A 37 -17.00 4.67 -19.61
CA HIS A 37 -18.24 4.14 -18.99
C HIS A 37 -18.42 2.61 -19.02
N VAL A 38 -17.37 1.83 -18.82
CA VAL A 38 -17.44 0.35 -18.91
C VAL A 38 -18.31 -0.28 -17.79
N ASP A 39 -18.29 0.28 -16.59
CA ASP A 39 -18.98 -0.31 -15.41
C ASP A 39 -20.44 0.11 -15.24
N MET A 40 -20.94 1.10 -16.01
CA MET A 40 -22.36 1.50 -16.00
C MET A 40 -23.12 0.99 -17.24
N SER A 41 -22.57 0.01 -17.94
CA SER A 41 -23.29 -0.62 -19.04
C SER A 41 -24.53 -1.34 -18.51
N ARG A 42 -25.68 -1.12 -19.17
CA ARG A 42 -26.98 -1.68 -18.76
C ARG A 42 -26.93 -3.21 -18.60
N SER A 43 -26.14 -3.88 -19.44
CA SER A 43 -25.91 -5.33 -19.36
C SER A 43 -25.17 -5.78 -18.10
N ARG A 44 -24.16 -5.04 -17.63
CA ARG A 44 -23.44 -5.34 -16.38
C ARG A 44 -24.31 -5.08 -15.16
N MET A 45 -25.05 -3.98 -15.14
CA MET A 45 -25.99 -3.69 -14.06
C MET A 45 -27.11 -4.73 -13.94
N GLU A 46 -27.62 -5.25 -15.06
CA GLU A 46 -28.62 -6.33 -15.07
C GLU A 46 -28.03 -7.67 -14.62
N LYS A 47 -26.77 -7.95 -15.00
CA LYS A 47 -26.04 -9.17 -14.58
C LYS A 47 -25.72 -9.17 -13.08
N ASP A 48 -25.18 -8.08 -12.55
CA ASP A 48 -24.84 -7.96 -11.13
C ASP A 48 -26.08 -8.07 -10.24
N ASN A 49 -27.20 -7.48 -10.66
CA ASN A 49 -28.47 -7.61 -9.94
C ASN A 49 -29.02 -9.05 -9.99
N LYS A 50 -28.86 -9.76 -11.11
CA LYS A 50 -29.26 -11.16 -11.22
C LYS A 50 -28.40 -12.05 -10.33
N ASP A 51 -27.09 -11.89 -10.39
CA ASP A 51 -26.12 -12.68 -9.62
C ASP A 51 -26.25 -12.41 -8.11
N GLY A 52 -26.48 -11.16 -7.71
CA GLY A 52 -26.75 -10.79 -6.32
C GLY A 52 -28.03 -11.42 -5.76
N ASN A 53 -29.09 -11.55 -6.58
CA ASN A 53 -30.31 -12.24 -6.17
C ASN A 53 -30.09 -13.75 -6.02
N VAL A 54 -29.35 -14.37 -6.96
CA VAL A 54 -29.01 -15.81 -6.88
C VAL A 54 -28.19 -16.12 -5.63
N LEU A 55 -27.17 -15.31 -5.33
CA LEU A 55 -26.33 -15.50 -4.15
C LEU A 55 -27.14 -15.33 -2.85
N ARG A 56 -28.00 -14.31 -2.79
CA ARG A 56 -28.88 -14.09 -1.64
C ARG A 56 -29.81 -15.27 -1.41
N ASP A 57 -30.40 -15.80 -2.47
CA ASP A 57 -31.34 -16.92 -2.36
C ASP A 57 -30.61 -18.23 -2.00
N PHE A 58 -29.37 -18.43 -2.49
CA PHE A 58 -28.50 -19.54 -2.09
C PHE A 58 -28.13 -19.50 -0.59
N LEU A 59 -27.77 -18.33 -0.06
CA LEU A 59 -27.34 -18.15 1.33
C LEU A 59 -28.50 -18.21 2.33
N LYS A 60 -29.74 -17.93 1.91
CA LYS A 60 -30.92 -18.10 2.76
C LYS A 60 -31.15 -19.56 3.18
N ASP A 61 -30.89 -20.50 2.26
CA ASP A 61 -31.09 -21.93 2.51
C ASP A 61 -29.85 -22.62 3.11
N ARG A 62 -28.67 -21.99 3.00
CA ARG A 62 -27.36 -22.55 3.40
C ARG A 62 -26.56 -21.53 4.20
N ASP A 63 -27.15 -21.01 5.26
CA ASP A 63 -26.50 -20.04 6.13
C ASP A 63 -25.24 -20.66 6.80
N PRO A 64 -24.03 -20.22 6.43
CA PRO A 64 -22.79 -20.79 6.95
C PRO A 64 -22.49 -20.36 8.40
N PHE A 65 -23.31 -19.48 8.98
CA PHE A 65 -23.15 -18.97 10.33
C PHE A 65 -24.05 -19.64 11.37
N VAL A 66 -24.90 -20.60 10.97
CA VAL A 66 -25.63 -21.44 11.92
C VAL A 66 -24.70 -22.54 12.43
N LEU A 67 -24.11 -22.32 13.60
CA LEU A 67 -23.29 -23.29 14.34
C LEU A 67 -24.14 -24.53 14.69
N ARG A 68 -24.12 -25.55 13.82
CA ARG A 68 -24.82 -26.83 14.10
C ARG A 68 -23.92 -27.96 14.57
N ASP A 69 -22.61 -27.95 14.28
CA ASP A 69 -21.65 -28.82 14.97
C ASP A 69 -20.18 -28.52 14.60
N LYS A 70 -19.23 -29.02 15.41
CA LYS A 70 -17.77 -28.83 15.26
C LYS A 70 -17.13 -29.66 14.12
N THR A 71 -17.80 -29.80 13.00
CA THR A 71 -17.31 -30.56 11.83
C THR A 71 -16.80 -29.62 10.75
N LEU A 72 -15.64 -29.91 10.16
CA LEU A 72 -15.10 -29.13 9.04
C LEU A 72 -15.96 -29.37 7.79
N LEU A 73 -16.57 -28.31 7.27
CA LEU A 73 -17.45 -28.34 6.10
C LEU A 73 -16.77 -27.64 4.92
N ASN A 74 -16.71 -28.29 3.77
CA ASN A 74 -16.34 -27.63 2.53
C ASN A 74 -17.46 -26.65 2.12
N ILE A 75 -17.14 -25.36 2.04
CA ILE A 75 -18.11 -24.28 1.77
C ILE A 75 -18.63 -24.31 0.32
N GLU A 76 -17.85 -24.87 -0.61
CA GLU A 76 -18.21 -24.97 -2.02
C GLU A 76 -19.08 -26.20 -2.30
N THR A 77 -18.78 -27.33 -1.67
CA THR A 77 -19.46 -28.62 -1.96
C THR A 77 -20.44 -29.07 -0.88
N GLY A 78 -20.41 -28.47 0.31
CA GLY A 78 -21.23 -28.88 1.47
C GLY A 78 -20.83 -30.22 2.10
N MET A 79 -19.66 -30.76 1.74
CA MET A 79 -19.18 -32.04 2.27
C MET A 79 -18.53 -31.88 3.64
N ILE A 80 -18.84 -32.79 4.56
CA ILE A 80 -18.22 -32.87 5.88
C ILE A 80 -16.95 -33.71 5.77
N ALA A 81 -15.82 -33.19 6.26
CA ALA A 81 -14.54 -33.89 6.25
C ALA A 81 -14.59 -35.14 7.14
N ASP A 82 -14.01 -36.25 6.67
CA ASP A 82 -13.84 -37.47 7.45
C ASP A 82 -12.67 -37.35 8.46
N ASN A 83 -12.50 -38.36 9.30
CA ASN A 83 -11.44 -38.39 10.33
C ASN A 83 -10.02 -38.60 9.74
N ASP A 84 -9.90 -38.87 8.43
CA ASP A 84 -8.63 -39.12 7.75
C ASP A 84 -8.06 -37.85 7.08
N ALA A 85 -8.84 -36.75 7.07
CA ALA A 85 -8.43 -35.45 6.54
C ALA A 85 -7.31 -34.81 7.40
N ASN A 86 -6.05 -35.12 7.04
CA ASN A 86 -4.87 -34.56 7.70
C ASN A 86 -4.36 -33.28 6.99
N THR A 87 -4.71 -32.11 7.54
CA THR A 87 -4.27 -30.80 7.05
C THR A 87 -2.79 -30.49 7.33
N ASP A 88 -2.13 -31.22 8.22
CA ASP A 88 -0.76 -30.92 8.64
C ASP A 88 0.29 -31.29 7.58
N ALA A 89 -0.05 -32.23 6.68
CA ALA A 89 0.82 -32.65 5.58
C ALA A 89 0.67 -31.81 4.30
N ALA A 90 -0.30 -30.88 4.26
CA ALA A 90 -0.69 -30.14 3.05
C ALA A 90 0.48 -29.37 2.41
N LYS A 91 1.35 -28.78 3.25
CA LYS A 91 2.53 -28.03 2.78
C LYS A 91 3.54 -28.93 2.05
N SER A 92 3.85 -30.10 2.62
CA SER A 92 4.82 -31.04 2.03
C SER A 92 4.32 -31.64 0.71
N ILE A 93 3.02 -31.92 0.63
CA ILE A 93 2.37 -32.39 -0.61
C ILE A 93 2.35 -31.28 -1.66
N GLY A 94 2.02 -30.04 -1.26
CA GLY A 94 2.07 -28.88 -2.15
C GLY A 94 3.47 -28.62 -2.72
N GLU A 95 4.51 -28.72 -1.90
CA GLU A 95 5.90 -28.53 -2.33
C GLU A 95 6.37 -29.59 -3.35
N LYS A 96 6.04 -30.87 -3.13
CA LYS A 96 6.32 -31.94 -4.11
C LYS A 96 5.60 -31.73 -5.44
N THR A 97 4.35 -31.27 -5.39
CA THR A 97 3.54 -31.00 -6.58
C THR A 97 4.08 -29.80 -7.35
N ILE A 98 4.51 -28.72 -6.68
CA ILE A 98 5.15 -27.56 -7.31
C ILE A 98 6.47 -27.95 -8.00
N GLN A 99 7.26 -28.83 -7.39
CA GLN A 99 8.50 -29.35 -7.99
C GLN A 99 8.25 -30.17 -9.27
N SER A 100 7.14 -30.90 -9.32
CA SER A 100 6.70 -31.63 -10.52
C SER A 100 6.17 -30.71 -11.63
N ILE A 101 5.71 -29.49 -11.30
CA ILE A 101 5.08 -28.55 -12.24
C ILE A 101 6.09 -27.53 -12.81
N ALA A 102 7.25 -27.37 -12.16
CA ALA A 102 8.28 -26.39 -12.53
C ALA A 102 8.87 -26.55 -13.95
N GLY A 103 8.61 -27.66 -14.66
CA GLY A 103 9.06 -27.91 -16.03
C GLY A 103 8.04 -27.65 -17.15
N GLN A 104 6.81 -27.24 -16.84
CA GLN A 104 5.73 -27.12 -17.83
C GLN A 104 4.86 -25.87 -17.60
N LEU A 105 5.42 -24.68 -17.84
CA LEU A 105 4.63 -23.45 -17.80
C LEU A 105 4.94 -22.56 -19.01
N LEU A 106 4.32 -22.89 -20.14
CA LEU A 106 4.03 -21.95 -21.20
C LEU A 106 2.53 -21.63 -21.14
N MET A 107 2.20 -20.35 -21.31
CA MET A 107 0.87 -19.72 -21.26
C MET A 107 -0.23 -20.52 -21.99
N PHE A 108 0.14 -21.32 -22.99
CA PHE A 108 -0.71 -22.26 -23.71
C PHE A 108 -1.43 -23.29 -22.82
N GLN A 109 -0.78 -23.76 -21.75
CA GLN A 109 -1.37 -24.78 -20.86
C GLN A 109 -2.44 -24.22 -19.90
N ARG A 110 -2.44 -22.90 -19.64
CA ARG A 110 -3.53 -22.25 -18.88
C ARG A 110 -4.80 -22.13 -19.72
N LEU A 111 -4.66 -21.97 -21.04
CA LEU A 111 -5.80 -21.99 -21.97
C LEU A 111 -6.38 -23.41 -22.09
N THR A 112 -5.54 -24.44 -22.20
CA THR A 112 -6.02 -25.84 -22.31
C THR A 112 -6.53 -26.42 -20.98
N ALA A 113 -6.04 -25.96 -19.82
CA ALA A 113 -6.56 -26.42 -18.52
C ALA A 113 -7.95 -25.85 -18.20
N VAL A 114 -8.25 -24.63 -18.66
CA VAL A 114 -9.61 -24.06 -18.58
C VAL A 114 -10.54 -24.69 -19.61
N GLU A 115 -9.99 -25.13 -20.76
CA GLU A 115 -10.72 -25.90 -21.77
C GLU A 115 -11.15 -27.30 -21.27
N SER A 116 -10.41 -27.94 -20.36
CA SER A 116 -10.65 -29.36 -20.04
C SER A 116 -11.59 -29.64 -18.87
N GLU A 117 -11.91 -28.70 -17.98
CA GLU A 117 -12.68 -29.07 -16.76
C GLU A 117 -13.81 -28.13 -16.32
N THR A 118 -14.01 -26.94 -16.90
CA THR A 118 -15.01 -26.00 -16.33
C THR A 118 -15.87 -25.19 -17.32
N LEU A 119 -15.60 -25.17 -18.63
CA LEU A 119 -16.39 -24.38 -19.59
C LEU A 119 -16.81 -25.24 -20.78
N ASN A 120 -18.12 -25.39 -20.99
CA ASN A 120 -18.70 -26.32 -21.97
C ASN A 120 -18.59 -25.80 -23.42
N THR A 121 -18.15 -24.56 -23.64
CA THR A 121 -17.99 -24.01 -25.00
C THR A 121 -16.92 -22.90 -25.03
N THR A 122 -16.07 -22.90 -26.07
CA THR A 122 -15.06 -21.85 -26.33
C THR A 122 -15.65 -20.45 -26.42
N ALA A 123 -16.92 -20.30 -26.81
CA ALA A 123 -17.64 -19.03 -26.82
C ALA A 123 -17.85 -18.42 -25.41
N GLU A 124 -17.96 -19.23 -24.35
CA GLU A 124 -18.10 -18.76 -22.97
C GLU A 124 -16.77 -18.22 -22.40
N LEU A 125 -15.65 -18.82 -22.81
CA LEU A 125 -14.30 -18.35 -22.47
C LEU A 125 -14.05 -16.92 -22.99
N PHE A 126 -14.56 -16.62 -24.19
CA PHE A 126 -14.44 -15.31 -24.82
C PHE A 126 -15.53 -14.30 -24.41
N GLN A 127 -16.45 -14.66 -23.51
CA GLN A 127 -17.33 -13.67 -22.87
C GLN A 127 -16.59 -12.80 -21.85
N TYR A 128 -15.46 -13.29 -21.33
CA TYR A 128 -14.59 -12.54 -20.45
C TYR A 128 -13.53 -11.81 -21.27
N GLU A 129 -13.29 -10.56 -20.92
CA GLU A 129 -12.33 -9.73 -21.63
C GLU A 129 -10.92 -10.34 -21.49
N LEU A 130 -10.35 -10.74 -22.63
CA LEU A 130 -8.96 -11.19 -22.70
C LEU A 130 -8.04 -10.02 -22.39
N SER A 131 -7.60 -9.95 -21.14
CA SER A 131 -6.63 -8.95 -20.70
C SER A 131 -5.27 -9.62 -20.53
N SER A 132 -4.22 -8.95 -21.01
CA SER A 132 -2.84 -9.39 -20.80
C SER A 132 -2.42 -9.39 -19.32
N PHE A 133 -3.23 -8.83 -18.42
CA PHE A 133 -3.00 -8.80 -16.98
C PHE A 133 -4.31 -8.82 -16.18
N PRO A 134 -4.30 -9.22 -14.89
CA PRO A 134 -5.51 -9.25 -14.07
C PRO A 134 -6.03 -7.83 -13.76
N LYS A 135 -7.11 -7.38 -14.41
CA LYS A 135 -7.72 -6.06 -14.19
C LYS A 135 -8.21 -5.81 -12.75
N SER A 136 -8.38 -6.85 -11.94
CA SER A 136 -8.68 -6.73 -10.51
C SER A 136 -7.49 -6.19 -9.69
N MET A 137 -6.26 -6.41 -10.16
CA MET A 137 -5.03 -6.02 -9.48
C MET A 137 -4.33 -4.82 -10.14
N PHE A 138 -4.59 -4.55 -11.42
CA PHE A 138 -3.86 -3.56 -12.20
C PHE A 138 -4.78 -2.52 -12.86
N GLU A 139 -4.27 -1.31 -13.03
CA GLU A 139 -4.83 -0.25 -13.84
C GLU A 139 -4.52 -0.48 -15.33
N ALA A 140 -5.24 0.21 -16.23
CA ALA A 140 -5.05 0.08 -17.68
C ALA A 140 -3.63 0.44 -18.16
N ASN A 141 -2.90 1.25 -17.39
CA ASN A 141 -1.51 1.62 -17.64
C ASN A 141 -0.50 0.54 -17.19
N GLY A 142 -0.95 -0.62 -16.69
CA GLY A 142 -0.11 -1.72 -16.21
C GLY A 142 0.45 -1.53 -14.80
N LEU A 143 0.08 -0.46 -14.08
CA LEU A 143 0.45 -0.27 -12.68
C LEU A 143 -0.51 -1.05 -11.75
N LEU A 144 -0.02 -1.45 -10.58
CA LEU A 144 -0.87 -2.05 -9.56
C LEU A 144 -1.90 -1.02 -9.06
N LYS A 145 -3.16 -1.44 -8.90
CA LYS A 145 -4.21 -0.64 -8.28
C LYS A 145 -3.80 -0.22 -6.89
N GLN A 146 -3.96 1.06 -6.59
CA GLN A 146 -3.64 1.58 -5.27
C GLN A 146 -4.66 1.11 -4.22
N ALA A 147 -4.16 0.68 -3.07
CA ALA A 147 -5.01 0.37 -1.92
C ALA A 147 -5.69 1.64 -1.41
N ALA A 148 -6.97 1.56 -1.05
CA ALA A 148 -7.74 2.67 -0.49
C ALA A 148 -7.41 2.93 1.00
N LYS A 149 -6.11 3.00 1.35
CA LYS A 149 -5.63 3.12 2.73
C LYS A 149 -6.21 4.33 3.46
N ALA A 150 -6.32 5.47 2.77
CA ALA A 150 -6.89 6.69 3.36
C ALA A 150 -8.35 6.48 3.82
N LYS A 151 -9.16 5.76 3.03
CA LYS A 151 -10.55 5.43 3.40
C LYS A 151 -10.60 4.49 4.59
N LEU A 152 -9.68 3.52 4.66
CA LEU A 152 -9.55 2.63 5.82
C LEU A 152 -9.20 3.41 7.08
N GLY A 153 -8.22 4.31 7.02
CA GLY A 153 -7.86 5.17 8.14
C GLY A 153 -9.03 6.03 8.61
N GLU A 154 -9.78 6.65 7.68
CA GLU A 154 -10.99 7.42 8.02
C GLU A 154 -12.07 6.55 8.67
N ALA A 155 -12.31 5.33 8.18
CA ALA A 155 -13.27 4.42 8.78
C ALA A 155 -12.86 4.00 10.20
N ILE A 156 -11.59 3.68 10.43
CA ILE A 156 -11.05 3.36 11.77
C ILE A 156 -11.29 4.52 12.73
N TRP A 157 -10.98 5.75 12.30
CA TRP A 157 -11.19 6.95 13.10
C TRP A 157 -12.67 7.32 13.31
N SER A 158 -13.54 6.96 12.38
CA SER A 158 -14.98 7.21 12.49
C SER A 158 -15.71 6.20 13.38
N ILE A 159 -15.22 4.96 13.44
CA ILE A 159 -15.89 3.85 14.14
C ILE A 159 -15.37 3.71 15.58
N GLY A 160 -14.08 3.97 15.81
CA GLY A 160 -13.45 3.76 17.11
C GLY A 160 -13.61 4.94 18.06
N ASP A 161 -13.95 4.68 19.33
CA ASP A 161 -13.75 5.63 20.43
C ASP A 161 -12.27 5.65 20.84
N CYS A 162 -11.43 6.12 19.92
CA CYS A 162 -9.98 6.13 20.02
C CYS A 162 -9.45 7.51 20.42
N HIS A 163 -10.31 8.34 21.01
CA HIS A 163 -9.96 9.69 21.41
C HIS A 163 -9.32 9.70 22.81
N ALA A 164 -8.09 10.19 22.89
CA ALA A 164 -7.54 10.69 24.15
C ALA A 164 -7.92 12.18 24.27
N GLU A 165 -8.57 12.58 25.37
CA GLU A 165 -8.96 13.98 25.58
C GLU A 165 -7.75 14.90 25.52
N GLU A 166 -6.62 14.52 26.13
CA GLU A 166 -5.32 15.20 26.01
C GLU A 166 -4.17 14.18 26.05
N LEU A 167 -3.07 14.51 25.38
CA LEU A 167 -1.84 13.74 25.53
C LEU A 167 -1.25 14.00 26.92
N PRO A 168 -0.78 12.97 27.63
CA PRO A 168 -0.12 13.16 28.92
C PRO A 168 1.10 14.07 28.76
N THR A 169 1.26 15.04 29.66
CA THR A 169 2.36 16.01 29.62
C THR A 169 3.55 15.61 30.49
N THR A 170 3.36 14.64 31.40
CA THR A 170 4.41 14.19 32.31
C THR A 170 5.16 13.03 31.69
N ASN A 171 6.49 13.12 31.64
CA ASN A 171 7.38 12.08 31.09
C ASN A 171 7.02 11.70 29.63
N LEU A 172 6.59 12.69 28.85
CA LEU A 172 6.23 12.52 27.44
C LEU A 172 7.49 12.52 26.57
N LEU A 173 7.56 11.54 25.68
CA LEU A 173 8.54 11.44 24.60
C LEU A 173 7.80 11.37 23.27
N ASN A 174 8.23 12.17 22.29
CA ASN A 174 7.55 12.27 21.00
C ASN A 174 8.40 11.60 19.91
N VAL A 175 7.91 10.50 19.33
CA VAL A 175 8.52 9.86 18.16
C VAL A 175 7.81 10.36 16.90
N ILE A 176 8.55 10.93 15.96
CA ILE A 176 8.00 11.69 14.84
C ILE A 176 8.42 11.04 13.52
N ASP A 177 7.44 10.76 12.67
CA ASP A 177 7.65 10.43 11.27
C ASP A 177 8.19 11.66 10.52
N GLY A 178 9.48 11.63 10.20
CA GLY A 178 10.18 12.68 9.47
C GLY A 178 9.73 12.78 8.01
N GLY A 179 9.33 11.68 7.39
CA GLY A 179 8.77 11.66 6.03
C GLY A 179 7.42 12.36 5.97
N PHE A 180 6.57 12.13 6.98
CA PHE A 180 5.34 12.89 7.18
C PHE A 180 5.61 14.39 7.38
N LEU A 181 6.56 14.75 8.26
CA LEU A 181 6.91 16.14 8.53
C LEU A 181 7.45 16.86 7.28
N LEU A 182 8.24 16.16 6.46
CA LEU A 182 8.80 16.63 5.19
C LEU A 182 7.72 17.17 4.25
N HIS A 183 6.55 16.54 4.21
CA HIS A 183 5.46 16.98 3.34
C HIS A 183 4.64 18.14 3.94
N ARG A 184 4.61 18.29 5.27
CA ARG A 184 3.81 19.34 5.95
C ARG A 184 4.43 20.72 5.97
N ILE A 185 5.74 20.83 6.20
CA ILE A 185 6.36 22.16 6.37
C ILE A 185 6.40 22.89 5.02
N PRO A 186 5.82 24.10 4.89
CA PRO A 186 5.77 24.83 3.64
C PRO A 186 7.14 25.42 3.28
N TRP A 187 7.50 25.32 1.99
CA TRP A 187 8.74 25.89 1.44
C TRP A 187 8.39 27.11 0.61
N SER A 188 9.00 28.25 0.89
CA SER A 188 8.80 29.46 0.11
C SER A 188 9.82 29.52 -1.02
N LYS A 189 9.40 29.98 -2.20
CA LYS A 189 10.30 30.13 -3.35
C LYS A 189 11.42 31.12 -3.01
N GLY A 190 12.66 30.74 -3.28
CA GLY A 190 13.84 31.58 -2.99
C GLY A 190 14.43 31.40 -1.59
N GLU A 191 13.80 30.61 -0.70
CA GLU A 191 14.42 30.23 0.56
C GLU A 191 15.65 29.36 0.33
N THR A 192 16.69 29.58 1.12
CA THR A 192 17.86 28.71 1.11
C THR A 192 17.54 27.36 1.76
N PHE A 193 18.25 26.31 1.38
CA PHE A 193 18.08 25.00 2.02
C PHE A 193 18.34 25.07 3.54
N SER A 194 19.25 25.93 3.99
CA SER A 194 19.49 26.22 5.40
C SER A 194 18.25 26.81 6.08
N GLN A 195 17.64 27.85 5.50
CA GLN A 195 16.41 28.46 6.02
C GLN A 195 15.26 27.45 6.07
N ILE A 196 15.14 26.62 5.03
CA ILE A 196 14.14 25.54 5.00
C ILE A 196 14.40 24.57 6.17
N CYS A 197 15.64 24.11 6.37
CA CYS A 197 15.99 23.22 7.48
C CYS A 197 15.73 23.85 8.86
N SER A 198 16.02 25.14 9.03
CA SER A 198 15.71 25.86 10.27
C SER A 198 14.22 25.80 10.60
N LYS A 199 13.33 25.88 9.60
CA LYS A 199 11.89 25.69 9.84
C LYS A 199 11.54 24.31 10.40
N TYR A 200 12.23 23.26 9.97
CA TYR A 200 12.04 21.91 10.53
C TYR A 200 12.50 21.86 11.99
N VAL A 201 13.70 22.36 12.27
CA VAL A 201 14.23 22.43 13.63
C VAL A 201 13.29 23.23 14.53
N ASP A 202 12.87 24.42 14.10
CA ASP A 202 12.00 25.31 14.88
C ASP A 202 10.60 24.73 15.09
N HIS A 203 10.08 23.98 14.12
CA HIS A 203 8.82 23.27 14.26
C HIS A 203 8.93 22.15 15.29
N VAL A 204 10.00 21.35 15.22
CA VAL A 204 10.22 20.24 16.16
C VAL A 204 10.48 20.76 17.58
N LYS A 205 11.33 21.78 17.74
CA LYS A 205 11.65 22.36 19.06
C LYS A 205 10.45 22.98 19.77
N ARG A 206 9.56 23.63 19.03
CA ARG A 206 8.40 24.32 19.62
C ARG A 206 7.19 23.40 19.80
N GLY A 207 7.04 22.41 18.93
CA GLY A 207 5.87 21.54 18.90
C GLY A 207 5.93 20.33 19.82
N PHE A 208 7.13 19.88 20.19
CA PHE A 208 7.31 18.55 20.78
C PHE A 208 8.26 18.56 21.98
N GLN A 209 7.90 17.79 23.01
CA GLN A 209 8.73 17.51 24.18
C GLN A 209 9.61 16.29 23.91
N ASN A 210 10.90 16.35 24.21
CA ASN A 210 11.84 15.23 24.02
C ASN A 210 11.69 14.51 22.65
N PRO A 211 11.83 15.23 21.52
CA PRO A 211 11.54 14.66 20.21
C PRO A 211 12.62 13.69 19.73
N ILE A 212 12.17 12.57 19.15
CA ILE A 212 12.96 11.66 18.33
C ILE A 212 12.38 11.69 16.91
N VAL A 213 13.14 12.18 15.94
CA VAL A 213 12.70 12.26 14.54
C VAL A 213 13.31 11.10 13.75
N VAL A 214 12.48 10.29 13.09
CA VAL A 214 12.95 9.18 12.26
C VAL A 214 12.69 9.51 10.80
N MET A 215 13.72 9.48 9.96
CA MET A 215 13.64 9.85 8.55
C MET A 215 13.82 8.64 7.63
N ASP A 216 13.02 8.56 6.57
CA ASP A 216 13.14 7.55 5.51
C ASP A 216 14.47 7.64 4.78
N CYS A 217 15.03 6.47 4.42
CA CYS A 217 16.02 6.35 3.36
C CYS A 217 15.32 6.04 2.03
N TYR A 218 15.62 6.87 1.04
CA TYR A 218 15.06 6.77 -0.30
C TYR A 218 16.01 6.06 -1.28
N ILE A 219 17.22 5.71 -0.85
CA ILE A 219 18.16 4.94 -1.69
C ILE A 219 17.86 3.45 -1.56
N GLY A 220 17.96 2.73 -2.68
CA GLY A 220 17.84 1.28 -2.74
C GLY A 220 16.53 0.82 -3.35
N THR A 221 16.38 -0.49 -3.47
CA THR A 221 15.13 -1.12 -3.91
C THR A 221 14.19 -1.20 -2.72
N SER A 222 12.96 -0.74 -2.91
CA SER A 222 11.92 -0.78 -1.88
C SER A 222 10.78 -1.70 -2.31
N THR A 223 10.15 -2.35 -1.33
CA THR A 223 8.86 -3.01 -1.55
C THR A 223 7.78 -2.02 -2.02
N LYS A 224 8.03 -0.71 -1.89
CA LYS A 224 7.17 0.39 -2.32
C LYS A 224 7.57 1.01 -3.66
N ASP A 225 8.50 0.44 -4.42
CA ASP A 225 8.95 0.99 -5.71
C ASP A 225 7.81 1.28 -6.70
N MET A 226 6.83 0.36 -6.80
CA MET A 226 5.64 0.58 -7.63
C MET A 226 4.80 1.76 -7.13
N THR A 227 4.73 1.95 -5.81
CA THR A 227 4.03 3.08 -5.18
C THR A 227 4.78 4.39 -5.45
N HIS A 228 6.12 4.38 -5.38
CA HIS A 228 6.95 5.53 -5.73
C HIS A 228 6.80 5.93 -7.20
N MET A 229 6.80 4.95 -8.12
CA MET A 229 6.54 5.19 -9.55
C MET A 229 5.12 5.71 -9.81
N GLY A 230 4.11 5.19 -9.10
CA GLY A 230 2.74 5.71 -9.16
C GLY A 230 2.65 7.17 -8.70
N ARG A 231 3.36 7.53 -7.62
CA ARG A 231 3.42 8.91 -7.09
C ARG A 231 4.11 9.88 -8.06
N SER A 232 5.16 9.43 -8.75
CA SER A 232 5.82 10.25 -9.78
C SER A 232 5.07 10.28 -11.10
N LYS A 233 4.08 9.41 -11.31
CA LYS A 233 3.39 9.21 -12.61
C LYS A 233 4.38 8.98 -13.76
N GLY A 234 5.53 8.38 -13.46
CA GLY A 234 6.63 8.21 -14.42
C GLY A 234 7.40 9.49 -14.77
N ILE A 235 7.12 10.62 -14.11
CA ILE A 235 7.82 11.88 -14.34
C ILE A 235 9.21 11.80 -13.69
N GLN A 236 10.25 11.87 -14.53
CA GLN A 236 11.62 12.03 -14.07
C GLN A 236 11.99 13.52 -13.99
N THR A 237 12.43 13.95 -12.81
CA THR A 237 12.91 15.31 -12.55
C THR A 237 14.43 15.31 -12.38
N SER A 238 15.10 16.39 -12.75
CA SER A 238 16.56 16.48 -12.70
C SER A 238 17.13 16.40 -11.27
N THR A 239 18.26 15.72 -11.13
CA THR A 239 19.08 15.73 -9.92
C THR A 239 19.74 17.10 -9.77
N ILE A 240 19.55 17.75 -8.62
CA ILE A 240 20.02 19.11 -8.35
C ILE A 240 21.16 19.04 -7.35
N THR A 241 22.35 19.49 -7.71
CA THR A 241 23.41 19.70 -6.72
C THR A 241 23.15 21.01 -5.98
N PHE A 242 23.05 20.95 -4.66
CA PHE A 242 22.78 22.11 -3.82
C PHE A 242 23.70 22.17 -2.60
N THR A 243 23.94 23.38 -2.09
CA THR A 243 24.53 23.63 -0.78
C THR A 243 23.52 24.32 0.11
N GLU A 244 23.78 24.35 1.42
CA GLU A 244 22.88 24.95 2.42
C GLU A 244 22.48 26.40 2.09
N ASN A 245 23.37 27.18 1.49
CA ASN A 245 23.15 28.60 1.18
C ASN A 245 22.48 28.83 -0.18
N MET A 246 22.29 27.80 -1.00
CA MET A 246 21.65 27.96 -2.31
C MET A 246 20.13 28.12 -2.15
N PRO A 247 19.50 29.09 -2.84
CA PRO A 247 18.05 29.24 -2.84
C PRO A 247 17.37 28.15 -3.66
N LEU A 248 16.26 27.61 -3.17
CA LEU A 248 15.40 26.70 -3.91
C LEU A 248 14.72 27.44 -5.07
N ARG A 249 15.04 27.03 -6.31
CA ARG A 249 14.52 27.64 -7.54
C ARG A 249 13.30 26.93 -8.13
N ILE A 250 13.06 25.69 -7.73
CA ILE A 250 11.94 24.86 -8.21
C ILE A 250 10.88 24.67 -7.12
N LYS A 251 9.73 24.10 -7.49
CA LYS A 251 8.68 23.76 -6.52
C LYS A 251 9.13 22.61 -5.62
N LYS A 252 8.67 22.61 -4.37
CA LYS A 252 8.92 21.55 -3.37
C LYS A 252 8.55 20.17 -3.92
N GLU A 253 7.38 20.07 -4.53
CA GLU A 253 6.86 18.80 -5.06
C GLU A 253 7.78 18.26 -6.14
N THR A 254 8.21 19.12 -7.08
CA THR A 254 9.16 18.75 -8.14
C THR A 254 10.52 18.35 -7.57
N PHE A 255 10.99 19.01 -6.51
CA PHE A 255 12.26 18.66 -5.87
C PHE A 255 12.19 17.28 -5.20
N LEU A 256 11.11 17.01 -4.47
CA LEU A 256 10.89 15.77 -3.72
C LEU A 256 10.52 14.57 -4.60
N LEU A 257 10.15 14.77 -5.87
CA LEU A 257 9.95 13.69 -6.84
C LEU A 257 11.25 13.00 -7.25
N ASN A 258 12.39 13.71 -7.24
CA ASN A 258 13.69 13.10 -7.50
C ASN A 258 14.21 12.42 -6.23
N VAL A 259 14.39 11.11 -6.28
CA VAL A 259 14.86 10.29 -5.16
C VAL A 259 16.20 10.78 -4.60
N SER A 260 17.18 11.10 -5.46
CA SER A 260 18.50 11.57 -5.04
C SER A 260 18.47 12.96 -4.38
N ASN A 261 17.57 13.84 -4.81
CA ASN A 261 17.35 15.13 -4.17
C ASN A 261 16.67 14.95 -2.82
N LYS A 262 15.62 14.11 -2.77
CA LYS A 262 14.88 13.78 -1.56
C LYS A 262 15.80 13.19 -0.49
N GLN A 263 16.65 12.24 -0.86
CA GLN A 263 17.63 11.63 0.04
C GLN A 263 18.62 12.65 0.61
N ARG A 264 19.34 13.38 -0.25
CA ARG A 264 20.34 14.35 0.23
C ARG A 264 19.74 15.43 1.12
N PHE A 265 18.48 15.78 0.86
CA PHE A 265 17.77 16.73 1.69
C PHE A 265 17.30 16.13 3.02
N ALA A 266 16.87 14.86 3.04
CA ALA A 266 16.58 14.12 4.26
C ALA A 266 17.81 14.01 5.18
N GLU A 267 18.97 13.65 4.62
CA GLU A 267 20.25 13.62 5.33
C GLU A 267 20.63 15.00 5.90
N LEU A 268 20.39 16.07 5.12
CA LEU A 268 20.61 17.44 5.58
C LEU A 268 19.70 17.79 6.77
N ILE A 269 18.42 17.41 6.75
CA ILE A 269 17.49 17.63 7.87
C ILE A 269 17.96 16.88 9.11
N VAL A 270 18.31 15.59 8.97
CA VAL A 270 18.79 14.76 10.10
C VAL A 270 20.01 15.42 10.74
N ARG A 271 20.99 15.83 9.94
CA ARG A 271 22.17 16.54 10.45
C ARG A 271 21.80 17.84 11.16
N LYS A 272 20.90 18.66 10.59
CA LYS A 272 20.49 19.93 11.20
C LYS A 272 19.74 19.77 12.52
N LEU A 273 18.94 18.71 12.64
CA LEU A 273 18.28 18.34 13.90
C LEU A 273 19.31 17.92 14.95
N GLN A 274 20.29 17.09 14.59
CA GLN A 274 21.36 16.65 15.49
C GLN A 274 22.26 17.81 15.93
N GLU A 275 22.67 18.69 15.01
CA GLU A 275 23.40 19.95 15.30
C GLU A 275 22.62 20.85 16.28
N SER A 276 21.31 20.67 16.35
CA SER A 276 20.38 21.41 17.21
C SER A 276 20.02 20.70 18.51
N ASN A 277 20.72 19.61 18.85
CA ASN A 277 20.48 18.73 20.01
C ASN A 277 19.11 18.03 20.01
N ILE A 278 18.57 17.72 18.82
CA ILE A 278 17.40 16.86 18.65
C ILE A 278 17.88 15.47 18.23
N GLU A 279 17.37 14.43 18.88
CA GLU A 279 17.62 13.05 18.46
C GLU A 279 16.95 12.82 17.09
N ALA A 280 17.77 12.58 16.06
CA ALA A 280 17.28 12.29 14.72
C ALA A 280 18.01 11.08 14.13
N ILE A 281 17.24 10.17 13.55
CA ILE A 281 17.72 8.87 13.08
C ILE A 281 17.35 8.72 11.61
N GLN A 282 18.33 8.37 10.79
CA GLN A 282 18.12 7.98 9.41
C GLN A 282 17.89 6.46 9.37
N SER A 283 16.77 6.02 8.79
CA SER A 283 16.49 4.59 8.60
C SER A 283 17.34 3.99 7.48
N GLU A 284 17.41 2.65 7.38
CA GLU A 284 18.10 1.96 6.26
C GLU A 284 17.22 1.85 5.00
N GLY A 285 15.92 2.08 5.12
CA GLY A 285 14.95 2.02 4.03
C GLY A 285 13.68 2.77 4.41
N ASP A 286 12.57 2.06 4.49
CA ASP A 286 11.31 2.61 5.00
C ASP A 286 11.37 2.80 6.53
N ALA A 287 10.95 3.96 7.03
CA ALA A 287 11.07 4.33 8.44
C ALA A 287 10.00 3.72 9.36
N TYR A 288 8.93 3.12 8.84
CA TYR A 288 7.77 2.75 9.68
C TYR A 288 8.12 1.76 10.78
N LEU A 289 8.92 0.74 10.47
CA LEU A 289 9.36 -0.23 11.48
C LEU A 289 10.25 0.44 12.54
N LEU A 290 11.17 1.30 12.13
CA LEU A 290 12.10 1.98 13.03
C LEU A 290 11.37 2.97 13.95
N ILE A 291 10.36 3.68 13.44
CA ILE A 291 9.46 4.53 14.23
C ILE A 291 8.77 3.69 15.31
N CYS A 292 8.19 2.55 14.92
CA CYS A 292 7.48 1.69 15.87
C CYS A 292 8.42 1.09 16.91
N GLN A 293 9.61 0.63 16.52
CA GLN A 293 10.62 0.12 17.44
C GLN A 293 11.11 1.19 18.41
N ALA A 294 11.39 2.40 17.93
CA ALA A 294 11.77 3.53 18.78
C ALA A 294 10.68 3.82 19.81
N ALA A 295 9.41 3.81 19.40
CA ALA A 295 8.29 4.04 20.29
C ALA A 295 8.15 2.94 21.35
N VAL A 296 8.15 1.67 20.93
CA VAL A 296 7.96 0.53 21.83
C VAL A 296 9.11 0.39 22.83
N ASN A 297 10.34 0.66 22.40
CA ASN A 297 11.53 0.58 23.27
C ASN A 297 11.53 1.70 24.32
N LYS A 298 11.08 2.91 23.96
CA LYS A 298 11.02 4.04 24.91
C LYS A 298 9.82 3.94 25.86
N ALA A 299 8.79 3.20 25.48
CA ALA A 299 7.56 3.05 26.25
C ALA A 299 7.70 2.24 27.55
N ASP A 300 8.85 1.61 27.80
CA ASP A 300 9.15 1.00 29.10
C ASP A 300 9.46 2.07 30.17
N ASP A 301 10.05 3.20 29.78
CA ASP A 301 10.49 4.26 30.70
C ASP A 301 9.69 5.57 30.55
N HIS A 302 8.97 5.74 29.43
CA HIS A 302 8.31 6.98 29.05
C HIS A 302 6.86 6.74 28.63
N THR A 303 6.04 7.78 28.75
CA THR A 303 4.83 7.86 27.95
C THR A 303 5.22 8.31 26.54
N VAL A 304 4.81 7.56 25.52
CA VAL A 304 5.26 7.83 24.15
C VAL A 304 4.09 8.28 23.28
N ALA A 305 4.26 9.39 22.58
CA ALA A 305 3.37 9.79 21.49
C ALA A 305 4.08 9.63 20.15
N VAL A 306 3.44 8.91 19.22
CA VAL A 306 3.90 8.66 17.86
C VAL A 306 3.12 9.55 16.90
N TYR A 307 3.83 10.40 16.16
CA TYR A 307 3.23 11.33 15.20
C TYR A 307 3.46 10.85 13.78
N GLY A 308 2.36 10.58 13.07
CA GLY A 308 2.36 10.22 11.65
C GLY A 308 0.94 10.16 11.09
N GLU A 309 0.79 9.96 9.78
CA GLU A 309 -0.53 9.83 9.14
C GLU A 309 -0.81 8.45 8.54
N ASP A 310 0.22 7.66 8.26
CA ASP A 310 0.04 6.39 7.57
C ASP A 310 -0.57 5.34 8.51
N THR A 311 -1.61 4.65 8.03
CA THR A 311 -2.26 3.54 8.74
C THR A 311 -1.29 2.38 8.98
N ASP A 312 -0.24 2.26 8.17
CA ASP A 312 0.83 1.27 8.39
C ASP A 312 1.48 1.43 9.78
N LEU A 313 1.65 2.66 10.27
CA LEU A 313 2.15 2.92 11.63
C LEU A 313 1.21 2.37 12.69
N LEU A 314 -0.10 2.62 12.55
CA LEU A 314 -1.10 2.09 13.49
C LEU A 314 -1.08 0.57 13.52
N VAL A 315 -1.05 -0.08 12.36
CA VAL A 315 -1.02 -1.55 12.25
C VAL A 315 0.25 -2.12 12.90
N LEU A 316 1.41 -1.52 12.63
CA LEU A 316 2.67 -1.95 13.23
C LEU A 316 2.70 -1.72 14.75
N LEU A 317 2.17 -0.59 15.23
CA LEU A 317 2.05 -0.33 16.66
C LEU A 317 1.12 -1.35 17.33
N CYS A 318 -0.03 -1.68 16.74
CA CYS A 318 -0.91 -2.72 17.25
C CYS A 318 -0.23 -4.10 17.31
N HIS A 319 0.71 -4.38 16.40
CA HIS A 319 1.45 -5.64 16.38
C HIS A 319 2.58 -5.69 17.43
N TYR A 320 3.34 -4.60 17.59
CA TYR A 320 4.54 -4.58 18.43
C TYR A 320 4.34 -4.01 19.84
N ALA A 321 3.29 -3.23 20.08
CA ALA A 321 2.99 -2.71 21.40
C ALA A 321 2.59 -3.87 22.33
N LYS A 322 3.26 -3.95 23.49
CA LYS A 322 2.90 -4.91 24.54
C LYS A 322 1.84 -4.29 25.46
N GLU A 323 1.01 -5.14 26.07
CA GLU A 323 0.06 -4.71 27.08
C GLU A 323 0.74 -3.95 28.24
N GLY A 324 0.05 -2.95 28.78
CA GLY A 324 0.52 -2.14 29.90
C GLY A 324 1.41 -0.94 29.53
N ARG A 325 1.83 -0.79 28.27
CA ARG A 325 2.61 0.36 27.80
C ARG A 325 1.73 1.51 27.32
N GLN A 326 2.09 2.74 27.68
CA GLN A 326 1.37 3.95 27.28
C GLN A 326 1.93 4.52 25.98
N ILE A 327 1.42 4.03 24.85
CA ILE A 327 1.77 4.49 23.52
C ILE A 327 0.54 5.11 22.87
N PHE A 328 0.64 6.39 22.50
CA PHE A 328 -0.41 7.14 21.83
C PHE A 328 -0.03 7.35 20.37
N PHE A 329 -0.86 6.93 19.43
CA PHE A 329 -0.70 7.30 18.03
C PHE A 329 -1.56 8.52 17.74
N THR A 330 -0.96 9.57 17.21
CA THR A 330 -1.65 10.84 16.94
C THR A 330 -1.38 11.33 15.52
N THR A 331 -2.42 11.96 14.97
CA THR A 331 -2.35 12.65 13.68
C THR A 331 -2.71 14.11 13.92
N ASP A 332 -2.04 15.04 13.24
CA ASP A 332 -2.28 16.48 13.40
C ASP A 332 -3.73 16.93 13.10
N LYS A 333 -4.53 16.11 12.39
CA LYS A 333 -5.96 16.39 12.18
C LYS A 333 -6.71 16.52 13.51
N GLN A 334 -6.31 15.75 14.53
CA GLN A 334 -6.90 15.82 15.87
C GLN A 334 -6.56 17.13 16.60
N THR A 335 -5.37 17.71 16.38
CA THR A 335 -4.99 19.02 16.93
C THR A 335 -5.81 20.16 16.30
N SER A 336 -6.12 20.08 15.00
CA SER A 336 -6.92 21.09 14.29
C SER A 336 -8.41 21.08 14.63
N MET A 337 -8.99 19.92 14.98
CA MET A 337 -10.40 19.82 15.37
C MET A 337 -10.66 20.49 16.72
N LYS A 338 -9.68 20.50 17.64
CA LYS A 338 -9.76 21.27 18.89
C LYS A 338 -9.83 22.79 18.64
N ASN A 339 -9.11 23.31 17.65
CA ASN A 339 -9.09 24.74 17.32
C ASN A 339 -10.35 25.24 16.58
N ARG A 340 -11.26 24.34 16.18
CA ARG A 340 -12.54 24.69 15.52
C ARG A 340 -13.74 24.74 16.47
N ARG A 341 -13.56 24.37 17.74
CA ARG A 341 -14.62 24.33 18.76
C ARG A 341 -14.52 25.44 19.81
N VAL A 342 -13.79 26.53 19.53
CA VAL A 342 -13.75 27.74 20.38
C VAL A 342 -14.50 28.87 19.70
#